data_AF-A0A7V1PW49-F1
#
_entry.id   AF-A0A7V1PW49-F1
#
_cell.length_a   1.000
_cell.length_b   1.000
_cell.length_c   1.000
_cell.angle_alpha   90.00
_cell.angle_beta   90.00
_cell.angle_gamma   90.00
#
_symmetry.space_group_name_H-M   'P 1'
#
loop_
_entity.id
_entity.type
_entity.pdbx_description
1 polymer ?
#
loop_
_entity_poly.entity_id
_entity_poly.type
_entity_poly.pdbx_seq_one_letter_code
_entity_poly.pdbx_strand_id
1 'polypeptide(L)'
;MLDYLAGDIEKVKKDLQRIHFLLTEPETEDIRRETYSRFKEVFTRVVDLLDHFIEREYGVDTKNMADTLQQGQVLKLYNSPTYKRLGELAADMGQEGVDMELVFGRIRDDYVFLMRLLLDMLSRYGEEVDTDEQ
;
A
#
# COMPACT_ATOMS: atom_id res chain seq x y z
N MET A 1 17.08 -0.83 14.62
CA MET A 1 15.72 -1.34 14.96
C MET A 1 14.60 -0.70 14.12
N LEU A 2 14.83 0.50 13.55
CA LEU A 2 14.06 1.10 12.44
C LEU A 2 14.41 0.50 11.07
N ASP A 3 15.48 -0.30 11.00
CA ASP A 3 16.11 -0.73 9.74
C ASP A 3 15.23 -1.67 8.90
N TYR A 4 14.33 -2.43 9.52
CA TYR A 4 13.46 -3.38 8.81
C TYR A 4 12.29 -2.69 8.11
N LEU A 5 11.59 -1.79 8.82
CA LEU A 5 10.54 -0.93 8.24
C LEU A 5 11.12 -0.03 7.14
N ALA A 6 12.27 0.59 7.40
CA ALA A 6 12.98 1.38 6.39
C ALA A 6 13.35 0.53 5.15
N GLY A 7 13.79 -0.71 5.35
CA GLY A 7 14.11 -1.64 4.27
C GLY A 7 12.89 -2.03 3.43
N ASP A 8 11.75 -2.31 4.06
CA ASP A 8 10.53 -2.70 3.35
C ASP A 8 9.85 -1.51 2.66
N ILE A 9 9.89 -0.34 3.26
CA ILE A 9 9.47 0.92 2.62
C ILE A 9 10.33 1.23 1.41
N GLU A 10 11.64 1.04 1.49
CA GLU A 10 12.55 1.26 0.36
C GLU A 10 12.26 0.28 -0.79
N LYS A 11 11.91 -0.98 -0.48
CA LYS A 11 11.45 -1.93 -1.50
C LYS A 11 10.15 -1.47 -2.14
N VAL A 12 9.16 -1.05 -1.34
CA VAL A 12 7.88 -0.56 -1.87
C VAL A 12 8.09 0.69 -2.74
N LYS A 13 8.96 1.62 -2.34
CA LYS A 13 9.35 2.77 -3.17
C LYS A 13 9.94 2.36 -4.51
N LYS A 14 10.85 1.39 -4.54
CA LYS A 14 11.45 0.88 -5.79
C LYS A 14 10.41 0.22 -6.70
N ASP A 15 9.49 -0.55 -6.13
CA ASP A 15 8.44 -1.18 -6.91
C ASP A 15 7.43 -0.15 -7.46
N LEU A 16 7.11 0.89 -6.69
CA LEU A 16 6.31 2.03 -7.15
C LEU A 16 7.01 2.81 -8.27
N GLN A 17 8.32 3.02 -8.19
CA GLN A 17 9.11 3.62 -9.28
C GLN A 17 9.08 2.75 -10.54
N ARG A 18 9.14 1.41 -10.37
CA ARG A 18 9.01 0.48 -11.50
C ARG A 18 7.63 0.55 -12.15
N ILE A 19 6.56 0.64 -11.35
CA ILE A 19 5.20 0.85 -11.86
C ILE A 19 5.12 2.18 -12.61
N HIS A 20 5.68 3.25 -12.05
CA HIS A 20 5.73 4.55 -12.73
C HIS A 20 6.40 4.45 -14.11
N PHE A 21 7.53 3.76 -14.21
CA PHE A 21 8.20 3.51 -15.49
C PHE A 21 7.30 2.74 -16.47
N LEU A 22 6.66 1.65 -16.04
CA LEU A 22 5.75 0.88 -16.88
C LEU A 22 4.56 1.71 -17.40
N LEU A 23 4.06 2.65 -16.59
CA LEU A 23 2.98 3.57 -16.97
C LEU A 23 3.41 4.63 -18.00
N THR A 24 4.71 4.78 -18.25
CA THR A 24 5.26 5.65 -19.30
C THR A 24 5.56 4.93 -20.61
N GLU A 25 5.60 3.60 -20.59
CA GLU A 25 5.81 2.77 -21.78
C GLU A 25 4.56 2.76 -22.68
N PRO A 26 4.70 2.45 -23.98
CA PRO A 26 3.55 2.21 -24.86
C PRO A 26 2.63 1.14 -24.28
N GLU A 27 1.33 1.42 -24.26
CA GLU A 27 0.35 0.52 -23.67
C GLU A 27 0.15 -0.73 -24.53
N THR A 28 0.82 -1.82 -24.14
CA THR A 28 0.66 -3.16 -24.71
C THR A 28 -0.02 -4.08 -23.69
N GLU A 29 -0.53 -5.23 -24.15
CA GLU A 29 -1.09 -6.24 -23.25
C GLU A 29 -0.05 -6.73 -22.21
N ASP A 30 1.20 -6.89 -22.63
CA ASP A 30 2.30 -7.29 -21.74
C ASP A 30 2.59 -6.21 -20.69
N ILE A 31 2.61 -4.94 -21.08
CA ILE A 31 2.77 -3.82 -20.13
C ILE A 31 1.60 -3.76 -19.15
N ARG A 32 0.36 -3.97 -19.60
CA ARG A 32 -0.81 -4.03 -18.70
C ARG A 32 -0.69 -5.17 -17.69
N ARG A 33 -0.33 -6.37 -18.15
CA ARG A 33 -0.14 -7.56 -17.30
C ARG A 33 0.99 -7.35 -16.29
N GLU A 34 2.16 -6.85 -16.72
CA GLU A 34 3.29 -6.58 -15.84
C GLU A 34 2.90 -5.50 -14.81
N THR A 35 2.29 -4.40 -15.26
CA THR A 35 1.88 -3.30 -14.38
C THR A 35 0.88 -3.78 -13.33
N TYR A 36 -0.12 -4.57 -13.72
CA TYR A 36 -1.08 -5.16 -12.79
C TYR A 36 -0.39 -6.09 -11.77
N SER A 37 0.47 -7.00 -12.23
CA SER A 37 1.19 -7.93 -11.36
C SER A 37 2.04 -7.18 -10.34
N ARG A 38 2.78 -6.15 -10.79
CA ARG A 38 3.60 -5.31 -9.92
C ARG A 38 2.76 -4.51 -8.93
N PHE A 39 1.65 -3.95 -9.40
CA PHE A 39 0.75 -3.19 -8.54
C PHE A 39 0.14 -4.06 -7.45
N LYS A 40 -0.26 -5.30 -7.78
CA LYS A 40 -0.74 -6.28 -6.81
C LYS A 40 0.32 -6.60 -5.74
N GLU A 41 1.56 -6.86 -6.15
CA GLU A 41 2.68 -7.10 -5.23
C GLU A 41 2.91 -5.91 -4.28
N VAL A 42 2.89 -4.69 -4.82
CA VAL A 42 3.01 -3.46 -4.02
C VAL A 42 1.87 -3.36 -3.01
N PHE A 43 0.63 -3.51 -3.46
CA PHE A 43 -0.53 -3.40 -2.59
C PHE A 43 -0.47 -4.42 -1.44
N THR A 44 -0.13 -5.68 -1.72
CA THR A 44 0.07 -6.70 -0.68
C THR A 44 1.12 -6.27 0.34
N ARG A 45 2.29 -5.79 -0.12
CA ARG A 45 3.35 -5.33 0.80
C ARG A 45 2.94 -4.11 1.63
N VAL A 46 2.15 -3.20 1.08
CA VAL A 46 1.60 -2.07 1.84
C VAL A 46 0.69 -2.55 2.96
N VAL A 47 -0.14 -3.56 2.68
CA VAL A 47 -1.01 -4.15 3.71
C VAL A 47 -0.19 -4.89 4.77
N ASP A 48 0.84 -5.64 4.38
CA ASP A 48 1.73 -6.32 5.34
C ASP A 48 2.47 -5.31 6.24
N LEU A 49 2.88 -4.16 5.68
CA LEU A 49 3.47 -3.07 6.47
C LEU A 49 2.47 -2.46 7.46
N LEU A 50 1.21 -2.29 7.03
CA LEU A 50 0.13 -1.80 7.89
C LEU A 50 -0.18 -2.80 9.01
N ASP A 51 -0.19 -4.09 8.71
CA ASP A 51 -0.38 -5.14 9.70
C ASP A 51 0.68 -5.10 10.79
N HIS A 52 1.96 -5.12 10.39
CA HIS A 52 3.08 -5.02 11.33
C HIS A 52 3.06 -3.71 12.14
N PHE A 53 2.66 -2.60 11.51
CA PHE A 53 2.49 -1.33 12.19
C PHE A 53 1.39 -1.43 13.27
N ILE A 54 0.24 -2.01 12.94
CA ILE A 54 -0.89 -2.18 13.85
C ILE A 54 -0.52 -3.10 15.02
N GLU A 55 0.13 -4.23 14.74
CA GLU A 55 0.59 -5.18 15.76
C GLU A 55 1.57 -4.50 16.72
N ARG A 56 2.55 -3.76 16.20
CA ARG A 56 3.62 -3.17 17.00
C ARG A 56 3.16 -1.99 17.85
N GLU A 57 2.40 -1.06 17.27
CA GLU A 57 2.01 0.19 17.94
C GLU A 57 0.79 0.00 18.85
N TYR A 58 -0.08 -0.96 18.53
CA TYR A 58 -1.35 -1.13 19.23
C TYR A 58 -1.51 -2.51 19.88
N GLY A 59 -0.58 -3.45 19.66
CA GLY A 59 -0.67 -4.81 20.19
C GLY A 59 -1.84 -5.61 19.59
N VAL A 60 -2.29 -5.25 18.39
CA VAL A 60 -3.45 -5.86 17.72
C VAL A 60 -2.95 -6.81 16.63
N ASP A 61 -3.19 -8.10 16.81
CA ASP A 61 -2.94 -9.15 15.81
C ASP A 61 -4.09 -9.20 14.80
N THR A 62 -3.80 -9.05 13.50
CA THR A 62 -4.81 -9.09 12.44
C THR A 62 -4.75 -10.38 11.65
N LYS A 63 -5.91 -10.91 11.23
CA LYS A 63 -6.00 -12.29 10.73
C LYS A 63 -5.79 -12.42 9.23
N ASN A 64 -6.04 -11.35 8.49
CA ASN A 64 -5.99 -11.29 7.03
C ASN A 64 -6.10 -9.83 6.58
N MET A 65 -5.82 -9.59 5.30
CA MET A 65 -5.91 -8.27 4.66
C MET A 65 -7.20 -7.49 4.98
N ALA A 66 -8.37 -8.13 4.96
CA ALA A 66 -9.62 -7.42 5.23
C ALA A 66 -9.72 -6.96 6.69
N ASP A 67 -9.27 -7.80 7.62
CA ASP A 67 -9.16 -7.45 9.04
C ASP A 67 -8.12 -6.35 9.25
N THR A 68 -6.94 -6.44 8.62
CA THR A 68 -5.90 -5.38 8.66
C THR A 68 -6.47 -4.03 8.23
N LEU A 69 -7.16 -3.98 7.08
CA LEU A 69 -7.77 -2.76 6.56
C LEU A 69 -8.88 -2.23 7.47
N GLN A 70 -9.65 -3.12 8.10
CA GLN A 70 -10.67 -2.73 9.06
C GLN A 70 -10.04 -2.16 10.34
N GLN A 71 -9.01 -2.80 10.89
CA GLN A 71 -8.33 -2.33 12.10
C GLN A 71 -7.68 -0.96 11.86
N GLY A 72 -7.05 -0.73 10.71
CA GLY A 72 -6.49 0.59 10.40
C GLY A 72 -7.54 1.71 10.36
N GLN A 73 -8.79 1.39 9.97
CA GLN A 73 -9.90 2.35 10.05
C GLN A 73 -10.34 2.58 11.51
N VAL A 74 -10.49 1.51 12.30
CA VAL A 74 -10.88 1.58 13.73
C VAL A 74 -9.88 2.41 14.53
N LEU A 75 -8.59 2.24 14.24
CA LEU A 75 -7.47 2.97 14.85
C LEU A 75 -7.27 4.37 14.27
N LYS A 76 -8.10 4.79 13.29
CA LYS A 76 -8.03 6.11 12.64
C LYS A 76 -6.68 6.40 11.99
N LEU A 77 -6.02 5.36 11.47
CA LEU A 77 -4.81 5.51 10.65
C LEU A 77 -5.12 6.22 9.34
N TYR A 78 -6.35 6.06 8.86
CA TYR A 78 -6.88 6.76 7.70
C TYR A 78 -8.39 7.01 7.83
N ASN A 79 -8.92 7.88 6.96
CA ASN A 79 -10.33 8.25 6.94
C ASN A 79 -11.21 7.24 6.16
N SER A 80 -12.53 7.35 6.31
CA SER A 80 -13.49 6.45 5.62
C SER A 80 -13.37 6.43 4.09
N PRO A 81 -13.12 7.56 3.38
CA PRO A 81 -12.83 7.52 1.94
C PRO A 81 -11.62 6.66 1.59
N THR A 82 -10.53 6.76 2.35
CA THR A 82 -9.30 5.97 2.17
C THR A 82 -9.58 4.49 2.41
N TYR A 83 -10.31 4.15 3.47
CA TYR A 83 -10.72 2.77 3.74
C TYR A 83 -11.54 2.18 2.58
N LYS A 84 -12.53 2.94 2.08
CA LYS A 84 -13.33 2.51 0.93
C LYS A 84 -12.45 2.23 -0.29
N ARG A 85 -11.49 3.12 -0.59
CA ARG A 85 -10.57 2.94 -1.72
C ARG A 85 -9.67 1.72 -1.55
N LEU A 86 -9.16 1.46 -0.34
CA LEU A 86 -8.39 0.26 -0.04
C LEU A 86 -9.22 -1.02 -0.20
N GLY A 87 -10.50 -0.98 0.15
CA GLY A 87 -11.43 -2.09 -0.09
C GLY A 87 -11.69 -2.37 -1.58
N GLU A 88 -11.84 -1.31 -2.39
CA GLU A 88 -11.95 -1.43 -3.85
C GLU A 88 -10.68 -2.07 -4.45
N LEU A 89 -9.50 -1.61 -4.01
CA LEU A 89 -8.22 -2.19 -4.41
C LEU A 89 -8.07 -3.66 -4.01
N ALA A 90 -8.45 -4.01 -2.78
CA ALA A 90 -8.41 -5.40 -2.33
C ALA A 90 -9.32 -6.31 -3.17
N ALA A 91 -10.49 -5.81 -3.58
CA ALA A 91 -11.38 -6.54 -4.49
C ALA A 91 -10.76 -6.70 -5.89
N ASP A 92 -10.21 -5.63 -6.47
CA ASP A 92 -9.57 -5.65 -7.80
C ASP A 92 -8.32 -6.56 -7.84
N MET A 93 -7.62 -6.73 -6.71
CA MET A 93 -6.42 -7.59 -6.61
C MET A 93 -6.75 -9.04 -6.23
N GLY A 94 -7.92 -9.29 -5.64
CA GLY A 94 -8.35 -10.60 -5.14
C GLY A 94 -9.13 -11.46 -6.13
N GLN A 95 -9.60 -10.91 -7.25
CA GLN A 95 -10.44 -11.62 -8.22
C GLN A 95 -9.64 -12.27 -9.35
N GLU A 96 -10.02 -13.50 -9.72
CA GLU A 96 -9.62 -14.12 -10.99
C GLU A 96 -10.47 -13.55 -12.13
N GLY A 97 -9.86 -13.21 -13.27
CA GLY A 97 -10.58 -12.71 -14.45
C GLY A 97 -10.92 -11.21 -14.43
N VAL A 98 -10.19 -10.43 -13.64
CA VAL A 98 -10.29 -8.96 -13.58
C VAL A 98 -10.06 -8.33 -14.95
N ASP A 99 -10.89 -7.34 -15.27
CA ASP A 99 -10.71 -6.50 -16.45
C ASP A 99 -9.45 -5.64 -16.29
N MET A 100 -8.36 -6.10 -16.91
CA MET A 100 -7.05 -5.45 -16.85
C MET A 100 -7.05 -4.08 -17.52
N GLU A 101 -7.93 -3.81 -18.49
CA GLU A 101 -8.03 -2.49 -19.13
C GLU A 101 -8.64 -1.49 -18.14
N LEU A 102 -9.73 -1.89 -17.49
CA LEU A 102 -10.38 -1.09 -16.45
C LEU A 102 -9.46 -0.84 -15.24
N VAL A 103 -8.70 -1.84 -14.80
CA VAL A 103 -7.77 -1.69 -13.68
C VAL A 103 -6.55 -0.85 -14.07
N PHE A 104 -5.97 -1.06 -15.24
CA PHE A 104 -4.81 -0.30 -15.69
C PHE A 104 -5.09 1.21 -15.76
N GLY A 105 -6.27 1.60 -16.25
CA GLY A 105 -6.70 3.00 -16.27
C GLY A 105 -6.76 3.64 -14.88
N ARG A 106 -6.98 2.84 -13.82
CA ARG A 106 -7.05 3.29 -12.42
C ARG A 106 -5.71 3.23 -11.69
N ILE A 107 -4.83 2.29 -12.08
CA ILE A 107 -3.50 2.10 -11.45
C ILE A 107 -2.70 3.42 -11.39
N ARG A 108 -2.84 4.29 -12.41
CA ARG A 108 -2.15 5.59 -12.44
C ARG A 108 -2.50 6.48 -11.24
N ASP A 109 -3.75 6.49 -10.79
CA ASP A 109 -4.15 7.25 -9.62
C ASP A 109 -3.88 6.46 -8.33
N ASP A 110 -4.02 5.14 -8.39
CA ASP A 110 -3.90 4.27 -7.23
C ASP A 110 -2.46 4.12 -6.73
N TYR A 111 -1.45 4.14 -7.60
CA TYR A 111 -0.06 4.09 -7.14
C TYR A 111 0.31 5.35 -6.37
N VAL A 112 -0.17 6.53 -6.82
CA VAL A 112 0.03 7.81 -6.11
C VAL A 112 -0.68 7.78 -4.76
N PHE A 113 -1.89 7.23 -4.71
CA PHE A 113 -2.63 7.05 -3.46
C PHE A 113 -1.87 6.18 -2.45
N LEU A 114 -1.36 5.02 -2.88
CA LEU A 114 -0.57 4.13 -2.00
C LEU A 114 0.72 4.80 -1.52
N MET A 115 1.40 5.57 -2.38
CA MET A 115 2.58 6.35 -1.96
C MET A 115 2.24 7.32 -0.83
N ARG A 116 1.12 8.05 -0.94
CA ARG A 116 0.71 9.03 0.07
C ARG A 116 0.36 8.34 1.38
N LEU A 117 -0.35 7.22 1.34
CA LEU A 117 -0.69 6.44 2.53
C LEU A 117 0.57 6.00 3.28
N LEU A 118 1.57 5.46 2.57
CA LEU A 118 2.84 5.06 3.17
C LEU A 118 3.60 6.23 3.79
N LEU A 119 3.63 7.38 3.09
CA LEU A 119 4.27 8.58 3.61
C LEU A 119 3.58 9.11 4.87
N ASP A 120 2.24 9.08 4.91
CA ASP A 120 1.46 9.49 6.08
C ASP A 120 1.65 8.53 7.27
N MET A 121 1.81 7.23 7.02
CA MET A 121 2.16 6.27 8.08
C MET A 121 3.58 6.51 8.59
N LEU A 122 4.51 6.84 7.69
CA LEU A 122 5.89 7.11 8.02
C LEU A 122 6.12 8.41 8.78
N SER A 123 5.40 9.48 8.43
CA SER A 123 5.51 10.75 9.13
C SER A 123 5.06 10.61 10.58
N ARG A 124 3.97 9.87 10.82
CA ARG A 124 3.52 9.52 12.18
C ARG A 124 4.57 8.72 12.95
N TYR A 125 5.31 7.83 12.27
CA TYR A 125 6.44 7.09 12.87
C TYR A 125 7.63 7.99 13.19
N GLY A 126 7.92 8.97 12.34
CA GLY A 126 9.06 9.88 12.51
C GLY A 126 8.84 10.95 13.59
N GLU A 127 7.59 11.36 13.82
CA GLU A 127 7.25 12.33 14.88
C GLU A 127 7.41 11.76 16.30
N GLU A 128 7.38 10.43 16.49
CA GLU A 128 7.59 9.81 17.82
C GLU A 128 9.07 9.58 18.21
N VAL A 129 10.03 9.90 17.32
CA VAL A 129 11.47 9.72 17.62
C VAL A 129 12.13 11.01 18.16
N ASP A 130 11.43 12.14 18.17
CA ASP A 130 11.94 13.45 18.64
C ASP A 130 11.30 13.91 19.98
N THR A 131 10.87 12.97 20.82
CA THR A 131 10.50 13.26 22.22
C THR A 131 11.22 12.31 23.16
N ASP A 132 12.55 12.36 23.21
CA ASP A 132 13.36 12.14 24.41
C ASP A 132 14.85 12.33 24.07
N GLU A 133 15.27 13.57 23.82
CA GLU A 133 16.59 14.00 24.28
C GLU A 133 16.40 15.12 25.31
N GLN A 134 16.68 14.72 26.56
CA GLN A 134 16.70 15.50 27.79
C GLN A 134 17.81 16.55 27.80
#